data_AF-A0A348WF31-F1
#
_entry.id   AF-A0A348WF31-F1
#
_cell.length_a   1.000
_cell.length_b   1.000
_cell.length_c   1.000
_cell.angle_alpha   90.00
_cell.angle_beta   90.00
_cell.angle_gamma   90.00
#
_symmetry.space_group_name_H-M   'P 1'
#
loop_
_entity.id
_entity.type
_entity.pdbx_description
1 polymer ?
#
loop_
_entity_poly.entity_id
_entity_poly.type
_entity_poly.pdbx_seq_one_letter_code
_entity_poly.pdbx_strand_id
1 'polypeptide(L)' 'MAEPGKTAKLEIDGKTYELPVFTPTAGPDVIDIRKLYGQAGVFTYDPGFTST' A
#
# COMPACT_ATOMS: atom_id res chain seq x y z
N MET A 1 -17.65 2.78 4.03
CA MET A 1 -16.32 2.55 4.63
C MET A 1 -15.55 1.69 3.63
N ALA A 2 -14.28 1.98 3.33
CA ALA A 2 -13.49 1.04 2.53
C ALA A 2 -13.20 -0.19 3.39
N GLU A 3 -13.53 -1.38 2.90
CA GLU A 3 -13.38 -2.63 3.64
C GLU A 3 -12.06 -3.32 3.25
N PRO A 4 -11.25 -3.80 4.22
CA PRO A 4 -10.06 -4.58 3.92
C PRO A 4 -10.47 -5.99 3.52
N GLY A 5 -10.58 -6.25 2.21
CA GLY A 5 -10.93 -7.57 1.68
C GLY A 5 -9.79 -8.27 0.94
N LYS A 6 -8.74 -7.53 0.58
CA LYS A 6 -7.65 -7.99 -0.28
C LYS A 6 -6.29 -7.62 0.35
N THR A 7 -5.25 -8.36 -0.02
CA THR A 7 -3.88 -8.12 0.43
C THR A 7 -2.95 -8.06 -0.78
N ALA A 8 -2.10 -7.05 -0.85
CA ALA A 8 -1.02 -6.93 -1.82
C ALA A 8 0.28 -7.47 -1.23
N LYS A 9 1.15 -8.02 -2.09
CA LYS A 9 2.51 -8.43 -1.72
C LYS A 9 3.51 -7.46 -2.33
N LEU A 10 4.38 -6.90 -1.49
CA LEU A 10 5.49 -6.06 -1.88
C LEU A 10 6.79 -6.79 -1.57
N GLU A 11 7.64 -7.01 -2.56
CA GLU A 11 8.95 -7.64 -2.38
C GLU A 11 10.07 -6.61 -2.48
N ILE A 12 10.92 -6.55 -1.46
CA ILE A 12 12.10 -5.65 -1.39
C ILE A 12 13.26 -6.45 -0.82
N ASP A 13 14.38 -6.50 -1.54
CA ASP A 13 15.60 -7.20 -1.15
C ASP A 13 15.36 -8.66 -0.70
N GLY A 14 14.46 -9.36 -1.40
CA GLY A 14 14.10 -10.76 -1.11
C GLY A 14 13.21 -10.97 0.12
N LYS A 15 12.67 -9.89 0.72
CA LYS A 15 11.66 -9.96 1.78
C LYS A 15 10.30 -9.55 1.24
N THR A 16 9.28 -10.36 1.55
CA THR A 16 7.89 -10.07 1.18
C THR A 16 7.15 -9.41 2.34
N TYR A 17 6.44 -8.32 2.05
CA TYR A 17 5.57 -7.59 2.97
C TYR A 17 4.12 -7.68 2.47
N GLU A 18 3.19 -7.88 3.40
CA GLU A 18 1.77 -7.92 3.12
C GLU A 18 1.13 -6.57 3.48
N LEU A 19 0.51 -5.94 2.49
CA LEU A 19 -0.12 -4.64 2.62
C LEU A 19 -1.63 -4.78 2.39
N PRO A 20 -2.49 -4.27 3.30
CA PRO A 20 -3.93 -4.29 3.09
C PRO A 20 -4.33 -3.49 1.85
N VAL A 21 -5.31 -4.00 1.11
CA VAL A 21 -5.92 -3.31 -0.01
C VAL A 21 -7.35 -2.94 0.34
N PHE A 22 -7.68 -1.67 0.14
CA PHE A 22 -8.97 -1.08 0.43
C PHE A 22 -9.70 -0.78 -0.87
N THR A 23 -10.98 -1.15 -0.94
CA THR A 23 -11.86 -0.79 -2.05
C THR A 23 -12.71 0.42 -1.64
N PRO A 24 -12.52 1.60 -2.26
CA PRO A 24 -13.35 2.77 -1.96
C PRO A 24 -14.76 2.63 -2.55
N THR A 25 -15.68 3.51 -2.15
CA THR A 25 -17.05 3.55 -2.69
C THR A 25 -17.08 3.88 -4.20
N ALA A 26 -16.11 4.66 -4.68
CA ALA A 26 -15.91 4.94 -6.09
C ALA A 26 -14.41 5.09 -6.37
N GLY A 27 -13.99 4.71 -7.58
CA GLY A 27 -12.59 4.75 -8.00
C GLY A 27 -11.86 3.42 -7.82
N PRO A 28 -10.53 3.42 -8.04
CA PRO A 28 -9.71 2.21 -7.99
C PRO A 28 -9.43 1.75 -6.55
N ASP A 29 -9.06 0.47 -6.41
CA ASP A 29 -8.51 -0.08 -5.16
C ASP A 29 -7.22 0.66 -4.76
N VAL A 30 -7.00 0.82 -3.45
CA VAL A 30 -5.82 1.49 -2.90
C VAL A 30 -5.07 0.58 -1.94
N ILE A 31 -3.74 0.70 -1.91
CA ILE A 31 -2.87 -0.08 -1.03
C ILE A 31 -2.55 0.78 0.21
N ASP A 32 -2.77 0.23 1.40
CA ASP A 32 -2.43 0.92 2.64
C ASP A 32 -0.95 0.80 2.97
N ILE A 33 -0.24 1.91 2.76
CA ILE A 33 1.20 2.04 3.02
C ILE A 33 1.50 2.73 4.37
N ARG A 34 0.51 2.96 5.25
CA ARG A 34 0.72 3.69 6.53
C ARG A 34 1.78 3.06 7.43
N LYS A 35 1.97 1.74 7.34
CA LYS A 35 2.96 0.97 8.12
C LYS A 35 4.22 0.62 7.33
N LEU A 36 4.33 1.03 6.07
CA LEU A 36 5.40 0.62 5.16
C LEU A 36 6.78 0.95 5.71
N TYR A 37 6.98 2.19 6.21
CA TYR A 37 8.27 2.58 6.78
C TYR A 37 8.66 1.74 8.01
N GLY A 38 7.71 1.50 8.92
CA GLY A 38 7.97 0.71 10.12
C GLY A 38 8.20 -0.79 9.85
N GLN A 39 7.69 -1.32 8.74
CA GLN A 39 7.85 -2.72 8.36
C GLN A 39 9.07 -2.95 7.45
N ALA A 40 9.25 -2.10 6.44
CA ALA A 40 10.19 -2.32 5.35
C ALA A 40 11.32 -1.27 5.27
N GLY A 41 11.27 -0.20 6.07
CA GLY A 41 12.33 0.82 6.12
C GLY A 41 12.40 1.72 4.88
N VAL A 42 11.36 1.75 4.05
CA VAL A 42 11.30 2.53 2.80
C VAL A 42 10.13 3.50 2.78
N PHE A 43 10.22 4.51 1.92
CA PHE A 43 9.14 5.43 1.57
C PHE A 43 8.79 5.28 0.09
N THR A 44 7.57 5.65 -0.27
CA THR A 44 7.22 5.89 -1.67
C THR A 44 7.83 7.20 -2.14
N TYR A 45 8.23 7.25 -3.41
CA TYR A 45 8.68 8.46 -4.07
C TYR A 45 7.72 8.76 -5.21
N ASP A 46 6.88 9.76 -5.03
CA ASP A 46 5.85 10.16 -5.98
C ASP A 46 5.80 11.70 -6.09
N PRO A 47 6.66 12.29 -6.93
CA PRO A 47 6.70 13.73 -7.11
C PRO A 47 5.35 14.26 -7.59
N GLY A 48 4.72 15.10 -6.78
CA GLY A 48 3.41 15.67 -7.09
C GLY A 48 2.21 14.86 -6.60
N PHE A 49 2.42 13.80 -5.80
CA PHE A 49 1.37 13.07 -5.09
C PHE A 49 0.24 12.56 -5.99
N THR A 50 0.56 12.12 -7.21
CA THR A 50 -0.44 11.63 -8.17
C THR A 50 -0.91 10.21 -7.81
N SER A 51 -0.06 9.43 -7.15
CA SER A 51 -0.25 8.02 -6.80
C SER A 51 0.33 7.70 -5.43
N THR A 52 -0.12 8.42 -4.38
CA THR A 52 0.27 8.18 -2.98
C THR A 52 -0.93 7.76 -2.14
#